data_AF-A0A519RM55-F1
#
_entry.id   AF-A0A519RM55-F1
#
_cell.length_a   1.000
_cell.length_b   1.000
_cell.length_c   1.000
_cell.angle_alpha   90.00
_cell.angle_beta   90.00
_cell.angle_gamma   90.00
#
_symmetry.space_group_name_H-M   'P 1'
#
loop_
_entity.id
_entity.type
_entity.pdbx_description
1 polymer ?
#
loop_
_entity_poly.entity_id
_entity_poly.type
_entity_poly.pdbx_seq_one_letter_code
_entity_poly.pdbx_strand_id
1 'polypeptide(L)'
;MRYLLIFLFLITFSAKAQQHCGYDFSSYIVLHIHEDGKSENIQNLKVTLVDSVGNDVVNINNKYSWNKKDQVMKFSENYKIDNDGKKIDNTPENEKSRWFFPFSKATYLLSVTNDFPADNMRVKIEDVSAKPQYETEIIQLYAFNMYILCTTQAQQKAQQFGPRANKPVNIVLKKK
;
A
#
# COMPACT_ATOMS: atom_id res chain seq x y z
N MET A 1 47.60 -27.24 16.94
CA MET A 1 46.53 -27.81 16.09
C MET A 1 45.11 -27.60 16.63
N ARG A 2 44.87 -27.61 17.95
CA ARG A 2 43.51 -27.41 18.54
C ARG A 2 42.84 -26.08 18.15
N TYR A 3 43.60 -25.00 18.06
CA TYR A 3 43.08 -23.67 17.70
C TYR A 3 42.81 -23.49 16.20
N LEU A 4 43.50 -24.28 15.34
CA LEU A 4 43.31 -24.24 13.89
C LEU A 4 41.95 -24.82 13.49
N LEU A 5 41.52 -25.88 14.17
CA LEU A 5 40.19 -26.49 13.99
C LEU A 5 39.05 -25.55 14.42
N ILE A 6 39.25 -24.79 15.51
CA ILE A 6 38.27 -23.79 15.97
C ILE A 6 38.16 -22.64 14.98
N PHE A 7 39.29 -22.19 14.42
CA PHE A 7 39.30 -21.14 13.39
C PHE A 7 38.63 -21.61 12.09
N LEU A 8 38.85 -22.87 11.67
CA LEU A 8 38.21 -23.46 10.50
C LEU A 8 36.68 -23.61 10.70
N PHE A 9 36.23 -23.92 11.92
CA PHE A 9 34.81 -24.01 12.26
C PHE A 9 34.12 -22.65 12.14
N LEU A 10 34.74 -21.56 12.62
CA LEU A 10 34.17 -20.21 12.53
C LEU A 10 33.99 -19.70 11.10
N ILE A 11 34.83 -20.12 10.15
CA ILE A 11 34.69 -19.72 8.73
C ILE A 11 33.44 -20.36 8.09
N THR A 12 33.05 -21.57 8.52
CA THR A 12 31.83 -22.24 8.04
C THR A 12 30.53 -21.61 8.57
N PHE A 13 30.61 -20.82 9.65
CA PHE A 13 29.51 -20.03 10.20
C PHE A 13 29.45 -18.60 9.66
N SER A 14 29.93 -18.37 8.43
CA SER A 14 29.59 -17.16 7.68
C SER A 14 28.08 -17.20 7.37
N ALA A 15 27.27 -16.81 8.35
CA ALA A 15 25.83 -16.65 8.21
C ALA A 15 25.61 -15.71 7.03
N LYS A 16 25.09 -16.25 5.92
CA LYS A 16 24.55 -15.41 4.86
C LYS A 16 23.39 -14.67 5.50
N ALA A 17 23.60 -13.41 5.86
CA ALA A 17 22.53 -12.54 6.31
C ALA A 17 21.42 -12.64 5.27
N GLN A 18 20.25 -13.14 5.67
CA GLN A 18 19.11 -13.22 4.78
C GLN A 18 18.86 -11.80 4.29
N GLN A 19 18.89 -11.59 2.96
CA GLN A 19 18.67 -10.27 2.40
C GLN A 19 17.22 -9.88 2.68
N HIS A 20 17.00 -9.18 3.79
CA HIS A 20 15.69 -8.66 4.16
C HIS A 20 15.36 -7.50 3.23
N CYS A 21 14.20 -7.61 2.63
CA CYS A 21 13.62 -6.55 1.83
C CYS A 21 13.20 -5.39 2.75
N GLY A 22 13.38 -4.13 2.34
CA GLY A 22 12.98 -2.98 3.17
C GLY A 22 11.47 -2.88 3.44
N TYR A 23 10.67 -3.66 2.72
CA TYR A 23 9.22 -3.79 2.90
C TYR A 23 8.82 -5.12 3.53
N ASP A 24 9.77 -5.83 4.16
CA ASP A 24 9.45 -7.10 4.81
C ASP A 24 8.30 -6.90 5.81
N PHE A 25 7.44 -7.91 5.92
CA PHE A 25 6.24 -7.91 6.77
C PHE A 25 5.15 -6.87 6.43
N SER A 26 5.33 -6.08 5.37
CA SER A 26 4.38 -5.04 4.96
C SER A 26 3.84 -5.28 3.55
N SER A 27 2.54 -5.08 3.41
CA SER A 27 1.83 -5.05 2.13
C SER A 27 1.16 -3.69 1.94
N TYR A 28 0.75 -3.39 0.72
CA TYR A 28 0.00 -2.17 0.42
C TYR A 28 -1.35 -2.50 -0.21
N ILE A 29 -2.38 -1.74 0.16
CA ILE A 29 -3.62 -1.70 -0.60
C ILE A 29 -3.56 -0.43 -1.43
N VAL A 30 -3.70 -0.59 -2.74
CA VAL A 30 -3.60 0.50 -3.71
C VAL A 30 -4.93 0.64 -4.42
N LEU A 31 -5.48 1.85 -4.42
CA LEU A 31 -6.75 2.16 -5.08
C LEU A 31 -6.51 3.15 -6.21
N HIS A 32 -7.11 2.84 -7.35
CA HIS A 32 -7.21 3.72 -8.49
C HIS A 32 -8.66 4.19 -8.56
N ILE A 33 -8.94 5.41 -8.10
CA ILE A 33 -10.29 5.96 -7.98
C ILE A 33 -10.47 7.04 -9.04
N HIS A 34 -11.33 6.80 -10.02
CA HIS A 34 -11.46 7.68 -11.19
C HIS A 34 -12.91 7.83 -11.65
N GLU A 35 -13.17 8.80 -12.53
CA GLU A 35 -14.44 8.91 -13.25
C GLU A 35 -14.46 7.94 -14.45
N ASP A 36 -15.66 7.60 -14.92
CA ASP A 36 -15.80 6.79 -16.13
C ASP A 36 -15.15 7.48 -17.35
N GLY A 37 -14.41 6.70 -18.13
CA GLY A 37 -13.63 7.19 -19.27
C GLY A 37 -12.39 8.04 -18.92
N LYS A 38 -12.12 8.34 -17.65
CA LYS A 38 -10.92 9.09 -17.23
C LYS A 38 -9.82 8.18 -16.71
N SER A 39 -8.57 8.60 -16.91
CA SER A 39 -7.38 7.88 -16.45
C SER A 39 -6.78 8.48 -15.18
N GLU A 40 -7.21 9.70 -14.85
CA GLU A 40 -6.76 10.49 -13.73
C GLU A 40 -7.51 10.09 -12.45
N ASN A 41 -6.82 10.15 -11.31
CA ASN A 41 -7.49 9.90 -10.04
C ASN A 41 -8.26 11.15 -9.59
N ILE A 42 -9.42 10.91 -9.00
CA ILE A 42 -10.14 11.91 -8.23
C ILE A 42 -9.36 12.14 -6.94
N GLN A 43 -8.98 13.38 -6.67
CA GLN A 43 -8.22 13.78 -5.49
C GLN A 43 -9.14 14.27 -4.37
N ASN A 44 -8.57 14.40 -3.17
CA ASN A 44 -9.20 14.95 -1.96
C ASN A 44 -10.42 14.17 -1.46
N LEU A 45 -10.50 12.88 -1.78
CA LEU A 45 -11.51 11.98 -1.22
C LEU A 45 -11.12 11.52 0.19
N LYS A 46 -12.11 11.39 1.06
CA LYS A 46 -11.94 10.69 2.33
C LYS A 46 -12.12 9.20 2.07
N VAL A 47 -11.03 8.46 2.23
CA VAL A 47 -11.01 7.02 1.98
C VAL A 47 -10.59 6.29 3.26
N THR A 48 -11.50 5.47 3.80
CA THR A 48 -11.29 4.74 5.06
C THR A 48 -11.52 3.25 4.89
N LEU A 49 -10.77 2.46 5.65
CA LEU A 49 -11.04 1.05 5.81
C LEU A 49 -12.22 0.88 6.78
N VAL A 50 -13.19 0.07 6.39
CA VAL A 50 -14.35 -0.27 7.22
C VAL A 50 -14.51 -1.78 7.33
N ASP A 51 -15.14 -2.23 8.42
CA ASP A 51 -15.45 -3.64 8.63
C ASP A 51 -16.66 -4.10 7.77
N SER A 52 -17.04 -5.37 7.90
CA SER A 52 -18.16 -5.96 7.17
C SER A 52 -19.53 -5.29 7.38
N VAL A 53 -19.69 -4.54 8.48
CA VAL A 53 -20.93 -3.82 8.81
C VAL A 53 -20.83 -2.31 8.57
N GLY A 54 -19.65 -1.81 8.17
CA GLY A 54 -19.42 -0.43 7.75
C GLY A 54 -18.79 0.49 8.81
N ASN A 55 -18.35 -0.04 9.95
CA ASN A 55 -17.67 0.76 10.97
C ASN A 55 -16.23 1.03 10.59
N ASP A 56 -15.73 2.22 10.91
CA ASP A 56 -14.33 2.58 10.70
C ASP A 56 -13.39 1.64 11.48
N VAL A 57 -12.40 1.08 10.78
CA VAL A 57 -11.43 0.17 11.39
C VAL A 57 -10.33 0.97 12.09
N VAL A 58 -10.09 0.67 13.37
CA VAL A 58 -8.99 1.22 14.16
C VAL A 58 -7.86 0.20 14.27
N ASN A 59 -6.62 0.64 14.05
CA ASN A 59 -5.42 -0.19 14.12
C ASN A 59 -4.89 -0.34 15.55
N ILE A 60 -5.69 -0.98 16.38
CA ILE A 60 -5.37 -1.21 17.79
C ILE A 60 -4.10 -2.06 17.88
N ASN A 61 -3.09 -1.57 18.61
CA ASN A 61 -1.83 -2.29 18.84
C ASN A 61 -1.13 -2.80 17.57
N ASN A 62 -1.17 -2.03 16.48
CA ASN A 62 -0.56 -2.39 15.19
C ASN A 62 -1.06 -3.70 14.56
N LYS A 63 -2.28 -4.13 14.90
CA LYS A 63 -2.88 -5.36 14.38
C LYS A 63 -2.94 -5.40 12.85
N TYR A 64 -3.19 -4.26 12.20
CA TYR A 64 -3.41 -4.17 10.76
C TYR A 64 -2.31 -3.42 10.02
N SER A 65 -1.50 -2.61 10.72
CA SER A 65 -0.42 -1.82 10.13
C SER A 65 0.65 -1.46 11.16
N TRP A 66 1.91 -1.43 10.73
CA TRP A 66 3.05 -1.17 11.61
C TRP A 66 3.27 0.31 11.96
N ASN A 67 2.69 1.24 11.19
CA ASN A 67 2.98 2.68 11.30
C ASN A 67 1.77 3.56 11.59
N LYS A 68 0.61 2.97 11.93
CA LYS A 68 -0.64 3.69 12.23
C LYS A 68 -1.25 3.26 13.56
N LYS A 69 -0.45 3.07 14.60
CA LYS A 69 -0.91 2.56 15.90
C LYS A 69 -2.07 3.41 16.44
N ASP A 70 -3.14 2.74 16.86
CA ASP A 70 -4.32 3.30 17.53
C ASP A 70 -5.02 4.41 16.73
N GLN A 71 -4.85 4.41 15.41
CA GLN A 71 -5.48 5.35 14.48
C GLN A 71 -6.53 4.65 13.61
N VAL A 72 -7.51 5.42 13.14
CA VAL A 72 -8.41 4.99 12.06
C VAL A 72 -7.58 4.70 10.82
N MET A 73 -7.84 3.56 10.19
CA MET A 73 -7.15 3.11 8.99
C MET A 73 -7.62 3.90 7.78
N LYS A 74 -6.98 5.05 7.54
CA LYS A 74 -7.25 5.94 6.40
C LYS A 74 -6.22 5.75 5.30
N PHE A 75 -6.66 5.75 4.05
CA PHE A 75 -5.77 5.78 2.91
C PHE A 75 -5.18 7.18 2.75
N SER A 76 -4.01 7.26 2.12
CA SER A 76 -3.32 8.50 1.84
C SER A 76 -2.98 8.58 0.36
N GLU A 77 -3.11 9.77 -0.22
CA GLU A 77 -2.72 10.00 -1.60
C GLU A 77 -1.21 9.86 -1.75
N ASN A 78 -0.78 9.25 -2.87
CA ASN A 78 0.61 9.34 -3.27
C ASN A 78 0.94 10.80 -3.58
N TYR A 79 2.19 11.17 -3.38
CA TYR A 79 2.68 12.52 -3.61
C TYR A 79 4.00 12.49 -4.34
N LYS A 80 4.36 13.62 -4.94
CA LYS A 80 5.65 13.79 -5.59
C LYS A 80 6.67 14.30 -4.59
N ILE A 81 7.92 13.90 -4.81
CA ILE A 81 9.09 14.38 -4.10
C ILE A 81 10.11 14.93 -5.09
N ASP A 82 10.92 15.89 -4.63
CA ASP A 82 12.11 16.38 -5.32
C ASP A 82 13.30 15.40 -5.19
N ASN A 83 14.47 15.83 -5.65
CA ASN A 83 15.70 15.03 -5.55
C ASN A 83 16.18 14.85 -4.11
N ASP A 84 15.85 15.77 -3.22
CA ASP A 84 16.20 15.74 -1.79
C ASP A 84 15.19 14.92 -0.97
N GLY A 85 14.13 14.40 -1.61
CA GLY A 85 13.09 13.60 -0.98
C GLY A 85 12.00 14.41 -0.28
N LYS A 86 11.98 15.73 -0.47
CA LYS A 86 10.97 16.60 0.12
C LYS A 86 9.70 16.58 -0.73
N LYS A 87 8.55 16.52 -0.06
CA LYS A 87 7.22 16.56 -0.70
C LYS A 87 7.03 17.87 -1.46
N ILE A 88 6.54 17.78 -2.69
CA ILE A 88 6.19 18.91 -3.55
C ILE A 88 4.74 18.76 -4.03
N ASP A 89 3.95 19.82 -3.88
CA ASP A 89 2.52 19.81 -4.25
C ASP A 89 2.30 20.25 -5.70
N ASN A 90 3.16 21.12 -6.23
CA ASN A 90 3.15 21.56 -7.63
C ASN A 90 4.57 21.42 -8.19
N THR A 91 4.73 20.62 -9.25
CA THR A 91 6.03 20.47 -9.92
C THR A 91 6.22 21.62 -10.89
N PRO A 92 7.22 22.52 -10.71
CA PRO A 92 7.61 23.45 -11.76
C PRO A 92 8.06 22.67 -13.01
N GLU A 93 7.71 23.15 -14.20
CA GLU A 93 7.95 22.47 -15.49
C GLU A 93 9.41 22.00 -15.71
N ASN A 94 10.37 22.62 -15.01
CA ASN A 94 11.80 22.40 -15.15
C ASN A 94 12.44 21.56 -14.03
N GLU A 95 11.69 21.12 -13.01
CA GLU A 95 12.23 20.31 -11.92
C GLU A 95 11.93 18.81 -12.11
N LYS A 96 12.99 18.00 -11.97
CA LYS A 96 12.85 16.54 -11.91
C LYS A 96 12.11 16.19 -10.62
N SER A 97 10.88 15.71 -10.77
CA SER A 97 10.10 15.14 -9.67
C SER A 97 9.87 13.65 -9.91
N ARG A 98 9.73 12.90 -8.82
CA ARG A 98 9.35 11.49 -8.85
C ARG A 98 8.26 11.21 -7.82
N TRP A 99 7.46 10.17 -8.08
CA TRP A 99 6.48 9.71 -7.09
C TRP A 99 7.19 9.12 -5.87
N PHE A 100 6.71 9.43 -4.67
CA PHE A 100 7.22 8.87 -3.44
C PHE A 100 7.09 7.34 -3.44
N PHE A 101 5.91 6.82 -3.79
CA PHE A 101 5.73 5.41 -4.14
C PHE A 101 5.85 5.23 -5.66
N PRO A 102 7.01 4.74 -6.18
CA PRO A 102 7.26 4.70 -7.62
C PRO A 102 6.40 3.66 -8.36
N PHE A 103 5.87 2.66 -7.66
CA PHE A 103 5.05 1.59 -8.21
C PHE A 103 3.57 1.99 -8.42
N SER A 104 3.16 3.18 -7.99
CA SER A 104 1.75 3.57 -7.96
C SER A 104 1.56 5.05 -8.30
N LYS A 105 1.59 5.39 -9.59
CA LYS A 105 1.48 6.79 -10.03
C LYS A 105 0.06 7.31 -9.75
N ALA A 106 -0.05 8.37 -8.95
CA ALA A 106 -1.31 9.03 -8.56
C ALA A 106 -2.40 8.06 -8.06
N THR A 107 -2.37 7.65 -6.79
CA THR A 107 -3.32 6.67 -6.24
C THR A 107 -3.51 6.87 -4.74
N TYR A 108 -4.52 6.24 -4.15
CA TYR A 108 -4.66 6.11 -2.69
C TYR A 108 -3.95 4.84 -2.21
N LEU A 109 -3.15 4.96 -1.15
CA LEU A 109 -2.39 3.86 -0.56
C LEU A 109 -2.67 3.70 0.93
N LEU A 110 -2.70 2.45 1.38
CA LEU A 110 -2.70 2.07 2.79
C LEU A 110 -1.67 0.98 3.02
N SER A 111 -0.68 1.24 3.88
CA SER A 111 0.26 0.23 4.35
C SER A 111 -0.43 -0.66 5.38
N VAL A 112 -0.37 -1.97 5.17
CA VAL A 112 -0.91 -3.01 6.06
C VAL A 112 0.13 -4.08 6.33
N THR A 113 -0.13 -4.99 7.27
CA THR A 113 0.70 -6.18 7.50
C THR A 113 0.49 -7.22 6.40
N ASN A 114 1.43 -8.17 6.25
CA ASN A 114 1.32 -9.25 5.24
C ASN A 114 0.17 -10.24 5.51
N ASP A 115 -0.26 -10.38 6.76
CA ASP A 115 -1.37 -11.22 7.21
C ASP A 115 -2.70 -10.46 7.31
N PHE A 116 -2.76 -9.24 6.77
CA PHE A 116 -3.96 -8.42 6.80
C PHE A 116 -5.18 -9.16 6.21
N PRO A 117 -6.31 -9.26 6.94
CA PRO A 117 -7.46 -10.07 6.52
C PRO A 117 -8.34 -9.32 5.50
N ALA A 118 -7.80 -9.08 4.30
CA ALA A 118 -8.45 -8.24 3.29
C ALA A 118 -9.87 -8.70 2.92
N ASP A 119 -10.12 -10.01 2.85
CA ASP A 119 -11.44 -10.56 2.49
C ASP A 119 -12.56 -10.22 3.49
N ASN A 120 -12.22 -9.80 4.72
CA ASN A 120 -13.19 -9.39 5.74
C ASN A 120 -13.37 -7.87 5.84
N MET A 121 -12.73 -7.13 4.94
CA MET A 121 -12.62 -5.67 5.02
C MET A 121 -13.18 -5.01 3.76
N ARG A 122 -13.63 -3.76 3.92
CA ARG A 122 -14.12 -2.94 2.83
C ARG A 122 -13.45 -1.59 2.85
N VAL A 123 -13.49 -0.90 1.72
CA VAL A 123 -13.07 0.50 1.61
C VAL A 123 -14.32 1.35 1.44
N LYS A 124 -14.48 2.35 2.29
CA LYS A 124 -15.50 3.40 2.17
C LYS A 124 -14.85 4.63 1.55
N ILE A 125 -15.47 5.15 0.50
CA ILE A 125 -15.00 6.30 -0.28
C ILE A 125 -16.06 7.39 -0.18
N GLU A 126 -15.65 8.57 0.28
CA GLU A 126 -16.55 9.69 0.54
C GLU A 126 -15.97 10.97 -0.10
N ASP A 127 -16.80 11.67 -0.87
CA ASP A 127 -16.53 13.06 -1.26
C ASP A 127 -16.96 13.99 -0.12
N VAL A 128 -15.96 14.51 0.60
CA VAL A 128 -16.14 15.40 1.75
C VAL A 128 -15.90 16.86 1.41
N SER A 129 -15.85 17.21 0.12
CA SER A 129 -15.70 18.59 -0.32
C SER A 129 -16.93 19.43 0.05
N ALA A 130 -16.79 20.76 0.06
CA ALA A 130 -17.90 21.67 0.35
C ALA A 130 -19.06 21.55 -0.67
N LYS A 131 -18.80 21.00 -1.87
CA LYS A 131 -19.78 20.75 -2.92
C LYS A 131 -19.59 19.33 -3.46
N PRO A 132 -20.07 18.29 -2.76
CA PRO A 132 -19.85 16.91 -3.13
C PRO A 132 -20.42 16.59 -4.52
N GLN A 133 -19.59 16.01 -5.38
CA GLN A 133 -19.95 15.62 -6.75
C GLN A 133 -20.14 14.12 -6.91
N TYR A 134 -19.63 13.31 -5.97
CA TYR A 134 -19.63 11.85 -6.07
C TYR A 134 -20.43 11.16 -4.96
N GLU A 135 -21.06 10.05 -5.30
CA GLU A 135 -21.75 9.20 -4.33
C GLU A 135 -20.76 8.52 -3.37
N THR A 136 -21.23 8.18 -2.16
CA THR A 136 -20.45 7.35 -1.24
C THR A 136 -20.49 5.90 -1.73
N GLU A 137 -19.31 5.31 -1.95
CA GLU A 137 -19.20 3.92 -2.35
C GLU A 137 -18.48 3.08 -1.28
N ILE A 138 -18.90 1.82 -1.15
CA ILE A 138 -18.26 0.84 -0.27
C ILE A 138 -17.88 -0.37 -1.12
N ILE A 139 -16.57 -0.62 -1.21
CA ILE A 139 -15.99 -1.65 -2.08
C ILE A 139 -15.39 -2.76 -1.23
N GLN A 140 -15.72 -4.01 -1.55
CA GLN A 140 -15.15 -5.19 -0.91
C GLN A 140 -13.69 -5.38 -1.33
N LEU A 141 -12.82 -5.63 -0.35
CA LEU A 141 -11.43 -6.01 -0.60
C LEU A 141 -11.30 -7.53 -0.64
N TYR A 142 -10.23 -7.97 -1.30
CA TYR A 142 -9.84 -9.36 -1.39
C TYR A 142 -8.35 -9.53 -1.15
N ALA A 143 -7.93 -10.74 -0.77
CA ALA A 143 -6.52 -11.04 -0.55
C ALA A 143 -5.65 -10.63 -1.75
N PHE A 144 -6.09 -10.88 -2.99
CA PHE A 144 -5.32 -10.53 -4.19
C PHE A 144 -5.15 -9.01 -4.41
N ASN A 145 -5.89 -8.14 -3.72
CA ASN A 145 -5.70 -6.70 -3.77
C ASN A 145 -4.48 -6.20 -2.97
N MET A 146 -3.87 -7.05 -2.14
CA MET A 146 -2.66 -6.71 -1.41
C MET A 146 -1.42 -6.78 -2.30
N TYR A 147 -0.71 -5.65 -2.38
CA TYR A 147 0.58 -5.49 -3.02
C TYR A 147 1.69 -5.96 -2.10
N ILE A 148 2.47 -6.93 -2.57
CA ILE A 148 3.71 -7.34 -1.92
C ILE A 148 4.88 -6.86 -2.77
N LEU A 149 5.77 -6.08 -2.17
CA LEU A 149 6.89 -5.44 -2.88
C LEU A 149 8.18 -6.27 -2.84
N CYS A 150 8.29 -7.22 -1.92
CA CYS A 150 9.46 -8.07 -1.80
C CYS A 150 9.42 -9.19 -2.85
N THR A 151 10.48 -9.32 -3.65
CA THR A 151 10.51 -10.13 -4.89
C THR A 151 10.12 -11.58 -4.70
N THR A 152 10.61 -12.24 -3.64
CA THR A 152 10.30 -13.65 -3.33
C THR A 152 8.83 -13.87 -3.00
N GLN A 153 8.28 -13.02 -2.13
CA GLN A 153 6.88 -13.07 -1.71
C GLN A 153 5.94 -12.63 -2.85
N ALA A 154 6.36 -11.65 -3.66
CA ALA A 154 5.66 -11.20 -4.86
C ALA A 154 5.56 -12.32 -5.90
N GLN A 155 6.62 -13.10 -6.10
CA GLN A 155 6.61 -14.27 -6.99
C GLN A 155 5.63 -15.35 -6.50
N GLN A 156 5.61 -15.65 -5.20
CA GLN A 156 4.64 -16.59 -4.62
C GLN A 156 3.20 -16.12 -4.83
N LYS A 157 2.92 -14.84 -4.61
CA LYS A 157 1.61 -14.24 -4.90
C LYS A 157 1.25 -14.29 -6.37
N ALA A 158 2.20 -14.02 -7.27
CA ALA A 158 1.98 -14.12 -8.70
C ALA A 158 1.66 -15.56 -9.13
N GLN A 159 2.26 -16.57 -8.49
CA GLN A 159 1.90 -17.98 -8.72
C GLN A 159 0.47 -18.30 -8.25
N GLN A 160 0.04 -17.73 -7.12
CA GLN A 160 -1.29 -17.98 -6.57
C GLN A 160 -2.42 -17.25 -7.30
N PHE A 161 -2.22 -15.97 -7.65
CA PHE A 161 -3.27 -15.10 -8.18
C PHE A 161 -3.05 -14.67 -9.65
N GLY A 162 -1.95 -15.11 -10.25
CA GLY A 162 -1.62 -14.84 -11.65
C GLY A 162 -1.62 -13.35 -11.98
N PRO A 163 -2.30 -12.94 -13.07
CA PRO A 163 -2.29 -11.56 -13.55
C PRO A 163 -3.05 -10.58 -12.65
N ARG A 164 -3.69 -11.03 -11.56
CA ARG A 164 -4.39 -10.18 -10.58
C ARG A 164 -3.48 -9.75 -9.42
N ALA A 165 -2.31 -10.37 -9.27
CA ALA A 165 -1.36 -9.98 -8.24
C ALA A 165 -0.82 -8.55 -8.49
N ASN A 166 -0.62 -7.79 -7.41
CA ASN A 166 -0.06 -6.44 -7.44
C ASN A 166 -0.74 -5.51 -8.47
N LYS A 167 -2.07 -5.53 -8.54
CA LYS A 167 -2.88 -4.61 -9.36
C LYS A 167 -3.78 -3.72 -8.51
N PRO A 168 -3.98 -2.44 -8.88
CA PRO A 168 -4.77 -1.54 -8.06
C PRO A 168 -6.21 -2.03 -8.04
N VAL A 169 -6.91 -1.76 -6.96
CA VAL A 169 -8.37 -1.85 -6.95
C VAL A 169 -8.86 -0.71 -7.84
N ASN A 170 -9.36 -1.05 -9.02
CA ASN A 170 -9.89 -0.08 -9.97
C ASN A 170 -11.33 0.26 -9.61
N ILE A 171 -11.61 1.53 -9.32
CA ILE A 171 -12.89 2.00 -8.79
C ILE A 171 -13.35 3.18 -9.64
N VAL A 172 -14.53 3.03 -10.24
CA VAL A 172 -15.18 4.06 -11.04
C VAL A 172 -16.26 4.69 -10.17
N LEU A 173 -16.05 5.93 -9.70
CA LEU A 173 -17.03 6.60 -8.86
C LEU A 173 -18.19 7.16 -9.68
N LYS A 174 -19.41 6.96 -9.17
CA LYS A 174 -20.62 7.57 -9.71
C LYS A 174 -20.75 9.04 -9.29
N LYS A 175 -21.23 9.86 -10.24
CA LYS A 175 -21.66 11.23 -9.94
C LYS A 175 -23.03 11.21 -9.26
N LYS A 176 -23.24 12.18 -8.37
CA LYS A 176 -24.56 12.47 -7.79
C LYS A 176 -25.51 13.11 -8.80
#